data_AF-A0A941V013-F1
#
_entry.id   AF-A0A941V013-F1
#
_cell.length_a   1.000
_cell.length_b   1.000
_cell.length_c   1.000
_cell.angle_alpha   90.00
_cell.angle_beta   90.00
_cell.angle_gamma   90.00
#
_symmetry.space_group_name_H-M   'P 1'
#
loop_
_entity.id
_entity.type
_entity.pdbx_description
1 polymer ?
#
loop_
_entity_poly.entity_id
_entity_poly.type
_entity_poly.pdbx_seq_one_letter_code
_entity_poly.pdbx_strand_id
1 'polypeptide(L)'
;MALGLHARVQRLALAALCAWLFALAGTVWSAQDAASVQVRPRHALVVGVGRYAQSPLANPVHDAEAIAELLRRYGFAVTVKLEPTKQELEQAFDAFGRVLTERRGVGLFFFAGHGVQLDWRNFLLPVDVRLRTRSDLEVQGVDVSRLLDRLRDARNAMNVVILDACRNNPFGPLFDPGQKGLSQMDAPAGTLIAYSTAPGNLADDGEGRNSLYTENLLREMQTPGLRIEEVLKRVRQSVRHASGGRQVPWESTSLEDDLYLVPGQYAVRPSDEQLDREYEEDLALWESVSAAREPRPIEEYLKRFPDGKFSELAMFKLERIQTRQGRPTVQVPSAVPTPVSAGTRRVGPYRVGDRFAYREVDPATGAETRRYANVVTRITDDEVHFNQGKRVSDLFGNVLVTPDGRRRTPYQHLVAEYWIGKTWSTRFDVTLKDGRTRHAYYDVRVAGRETVTVPAGTFDAFRIEAKGRNSVGAELSVTLWVAPDKVNGFVIHERAHRNRRGEIFEQGRIELVNFTPGAR
;
A
#
# COMPACT_ATOMS: atom_id res chain seq x y z
N MET A 1 44.91 -56.94 43.88
CA MET A 1 43.51 -56.97 43.42
C MET A 1 42.72 -55.77 43.97
N ALA A 2 43.21 -54.54 43.79
CA ALA A 2 42.65 -53.36 44.47
C ALA A 2 42.85 -52.01 43.74
N LEU A 3 43.03 -52.00 42.42
CA LEU A 3 43.24 -50.74 41.65
C LEU A 3 42.33 -50.56 40.43
N GLY A 4 41.40 -51.50 40.18
CA GLY A 4 40.56 -51.48 38.97
C GLY A 4 39.15 -50.91 39.13
N LEU A 5 38.63 -50.77 40.35
CA LEU A 5 37.21 -50.43 40.57
C LEU A 5 36.92 -48.94 40.79
N HIS A 6 37.89 -48.15 41.26
CA HIS A 6 37.64 -46.73 41.57
C HIS A 6 37.52 -45.83 40.33
N ALA A 7 38.17 -46.18 39.22
CA ALA A 7 38.15 -45.35 38.00
C ALA A 7 36.85 -45.48 37.17
N ARG A 8 36.06 -46.55 37.35
CA ARG A 8 34.78 -46.73 36.61
C ARG A 8 33.59 -46.08 37.30
N VAL A 9 33.59 -46.00 38.65
CA VAL A 9 32.48 -45.38 39.39
C VAL A 9 32.52 -43.85 39.26
N GLN A 10 33.71 -43.23 39.18
CA GLN A 10 33.82 -41.77 39.00
C GLN A 10 33.45 -41.30 37.59
N ARG A 11 33.62 -42.12 36.54
CA ARG A 11 33.23 -41.74 35.17
C ARG A 11 31.72 -41.87 34.90
N LEU A 12 31.03 -42.79 35.59
CA LEU A 12 29.57 -42.91 35.49
C LEU A 12 28.84 -41.87 36.34
N ALA A 13 29.41 -41.44 37.47
CA ALA A 13 28.84 -40.36 38.28
C ALA A 13 28.92 -38.99 37.59
N LEU A 14 29.99 -38.70 36.82
CA LEU A 14 30.11 -37.44 36.08
C LEU A 14 29.23 -37.38 34.82
N ALA A 15 28.98 -38.53 34.17
CA ALA A 15 28.08 -38.60 33.01
C ALA A 15 26.60 -38.47 33.41
N ALA A 16 26.21 -38.98 34.58
CA ALA A 16 24.85 -38.82 35.11
C ALA A 16 24.57 -37.39 35.62
N LEU A 17 25.57 -36.68 36.15
CA LEU A 17 25.41 -35.29 36.61
C LEU A 17 25.27 -34.31 35.43
N CYS A 18 25.97 -34.55 34.31
CA CYS A 18 25.79 -33.76 33.09
C CYS A 18 24.45 -34.06 32.39
N ALA A 19 23.94 -35.29 32.48
CA ALA A 19 22.62 -35.63 31.93
C ALA A 19 21.45 -35.03 32.73
N TRP A 20 21.62 -34.80 34.05
CA TRP A 20 20.63 -34.09 34.86
C TRP A 20 20.71 -32.57 34.75
N LEU A 21 21.90 -32.00 34.52
CA LEU A 21 22.04 -30.56 34.22
C LEU A 21 21.58 -30.18 32.80
N PHE A 22 21.59 -31.12 31.84
CA PHE A 22 20.95 -30.94 30.53
C PHE A 22 19.45 -31.26 30.51
N ALA A 23 18.92 -31.99 31.49
CA ALA A 23 17.49 -32.26 31.62
C ALA A 23 16.71 -31.16 32.38
N LEU A 24 17.40 -30.25 33.07
CA LEU A 24 16.80 -29.04 33.68
C LEU A 24 17.12 -27.73 32.92
N ALA A 25 17.95 -27.80 31.87
CA ALA A 25 18.13 -26.71 30.90
C ALA A 25 17.24 -26.87 29.66
N GLY A 26 16.37 -27.90 29.64
CA GLY A 26 15.36 -28.11 28.63
C GLY A 26 14.16 -27.18 28.84
N THR A 27 13.94 -26.28 27.88
CA THR A 27 12.65 -25.62 27.60
C THR A 27 12.18 -24.51 28.55
N VAL A 28 13.01 -23.49 28.76
CA VAL A 28 12.49 -22.11 28.71
C VAL A 28 13.39 -21.32 27.77
N TRP A 29 13.40 -21.71 26.49
CA TRP A 29 13.71 -20.72 25.47
C TRP A 29 12.45 -19.86 25.41
N SER A 30 12.43 -18.83 26.24
CA SER A 30 11.41 -17.80 26.18
C SER A 30 11.36 -17.31 24.73
N ALA A 31 10.27 -17.64 24.06
CA ALA A 31 9.73 -16.85 22.96
C ALA A 31 9.30 -15.48 23.53
N GLN A 32 10.23 -14.73 24.07
CA GLN A 32 10.06 -13.34 24.48
C GLN A 32 10.69 -12.51 23.37
N ASP A 33 9.81 -12.10 22.44
CA ASP A 33 9.88 -10.88 21.61
C ASP A 33 9.22 -11.03 20.24
N ALA A 34 8.13 -11.79 20.17
CA ALA A 34 7.06 -11.54 19.21
C ALA A 34 5.75 -11.34 19.96
N ALA A 35 5.72 -10.39 20.90
CA ALA A 35 4.45 -9.82 21.31
C ALA A 35 3.81 -9.24 20.04
N SER A 36 2.67 -9.80 19.64
CA SER A 36 1.90 -9.29 18.49
C SER A 36 1.82 -7.77 18.59
N VAL A 37 1.96 -7.05 17.48
CA VAL A 37 1.85 -5.56 17.44
C VAL A 37 0.62 -5.07 18.21
N GLN A 38 -0.42 -5.90 18.30
CA GLN A 38 -1.64 -5.66 19.04
C GLN A 38 -1.47 -5.42 20.55
N VAL A 39 -0.43 -5.97 21.19
CA VAL A 39 -0.17 -5.84 22.64
C VAL A 39 0.86 -4.73 22.94
N ARG A 40 1.41 -4.07 21.92
CA ARG A 40 2.42 -3.02 22.11
C ARG A 40 1.80 -1.71 22.62
N PRO A 41 2.54 -0.90 23.41
CA PRO A 41 2.07 0.41 23.84
C PRO A 41 1.72 1.32 22.67
N ARG A 42 0.52 1.91 22.68
CA ARG A 42 0.02 2.76 21.58
C ARG A 42 0.07 4.22 22.02
N HIS A 43 0.74 5.07 21.26
CA HIS A 43 0.84 6.51 21.53
C HIS A 43 0.40 7.29 20.31
N ALA A 44 -0.39 8.34 20.53
CA ALA A 44 -0.80 9.23 19.46
C ALA A 44 -0.47 10.69 19.78
N LEU A 45 -0.04 11.42 18.76
CA LEU A 45 0.00 12.87 18.74
C LEU A 45 -1.05 13.37 17.75
N VAL A 46 -2.04 14.09 18.26
CA VAL A 46 -3.19 14.59 17.49
C VAL A 46 -3.18 16.11 17.52
N VAL A 47 -3.13 16.72 16.34
CA VAL A 47 -2.97 18.17 16.18
C VAL A 47 -4.13 18.73 15.35
N GLY A 48 -4.76 19.80 15.84
CA GLY A 48 -5.82 20.52 15.13
C GLY A 48 -5.55 22.02 15.12
N VAL A 49 -5.54 22.62 13.94
CA VAL A 49 -5.25 24.06 13.76
C VAL A 49 -6.27 24.67 12.80
N GLY A 50 -7.09 25.59 13.29
CA GLY A 50 -8.14 26.24 12.50
C GLY A 50 -8.18 27.75 12.64
N ARG A 51 -7.69 28.32 13.75
CA ARG A 51 -7.77 29.75 14.06
C ARG A 51 -6.65 30.57 13.44
N TYR A 52 -6.35 30.31 12.17
CA TYR A 52 -5.40 31.10 11.40
C TYR A 52 -5.85 32.56 11.30
N ALA A 53 -4.89 33.49 11.39
CA ALA A 53 -5.18 34.91 11.18
C ALA A 53 -5.66 35.22 9.75
N GLN A 54 -5.26 34.39 8.78
CA GLN A 54 -5.69 34.45 7.39
C GLN A 54 -6.27 33.09 7.00
N SER A 55 -7.45 33.09 6.35
CA SER A 55 -8.16 31.88 5.92
C SER A 55 -8.41 30.86 7.05
N PRO A 56 -9.23 31.22 8.06
CA PRO A 56 -9.57 30.32 9.16
C PRO A 56 -10.36 29.10 8.67
N LEU A 57 -10.23 27.98 9.37
CA LEU A 57 -10.94 26.73 9.12
C LEU A 57 -11.82 26.37 10.32
N ALA A 58 -13.04 25.92 10.06
CA ALA A 58 -14.04 25.66 11.13
C ALA A 58 -13.95 24.25 11.74
N ASN A 59 -13.46 23.28 10.99
CA ASN A 59 -13.44 21.85 11.33
C ASN A 59 -12.18 21.32 12.03
N PRO A 60 -10.94 21.86 11.90
CA PRO A 60 -9.75 21.09 12.31
C PRO A 60 -9.64 20.79 13.81
N VAL A 61 -10.14 21.70 14.65
CA VAL A 61 -10.21 21.49 16.10
C VAL A 61 -11.19 20.36 16.42
N HIS A 62 -12.37 20.35 15.79
CA HIS A 62 -13.36 19.29 15.94
C HIS A 62 -12.84 17.95 15.41
N ASP A 63 -12.16 17.96 14.26
CA ASP A 63 -11.52 16.79 13.66
C ASP A 63 -10.52 16.15 14.64
N ALA A 64 -9.62 16.97 15.20
CA ALA A 64 -8.61 16.54 16.17
C ALA A 64 -9.23 16.00 17.47
N GLU A 65 -10.25 16.67 18.02
CA GLU A 65 -10.95 16.20 19.22
C GLU A 65 -11.62 14.84 19.00
N ALA A 66 -12.35 14.68 17.89
CA ALA A 66 -13.06 13.45 17.57
C ALA A 66 -12.11 12.27 17.36
N ILE A 67 -11.00 12.48 16.63
CA ILE A 67 -9.97 11.46 16.43
C ILE A 67 -9.28 11.12 17.76
N ALA A 68 -8.97 12.12 18.59
CA ALA A 68 -8.37 11.88 19.89
C ALA A 68 -9.28 11.04 20.80
N GLU A 69 -10.58 11.33 20.82
CA GLU A 69 -11.56 10.55 21.58
C GLU A 69 -11.63 9.10 21.09
N LEU A 70 -11.72 8.91 19.77
CA LEU A 70 -11.75 7.59 19.16
C LEU A 70 -10.51 6.76 19.50
N LEU A 71 -9.32 7.35 19.35
CA LEU A 71 -8.06 6.67 19.63
C LEU A 71 -7.90 6.31 21.11
N ARG A 72 -8.37 7.17 22.04
CA ARG A 72 -8.40 6.85 23.47
C ARG A 72 -9.27 5.64 23.77
N ARG A 73 -10.45 5.54 23.13
CA ARG A 73 -11.33 4.36 23.26
C ARG A 73 -10.66 3.06 22.81
N TYR A 74 -9.68 3.14 21.91
CA TYR A 74 -8.92 2.00 21.39
C TYR A 74 -7.50 1.86 21.96
N GLY A 75 -7.30 2.40 23.17
CA GLY A 75 -6.11 2.12 23.98
C GLY A 75 -4.87 2.94 23.63
N PHE A 76 -5.00 4.01 22.84
CA PHE A 76 -3.90 4.95 22.65
C PHE A 76 -3.78 5.89 23.85
N ALA A 77 -2.54 6.10 24.30
CA ALA A 77 -2.16 7.27 25.08
C ALA A 77 -2.06 8.48 24.12
N VAL A 78 -3.07 9.36 24.15
CA VAL A 78 -3.20 10.46 23.19
C VAL A 78 -2.75 11.80 23.79
N THR A 79 -1.75 12.41 23.15
CA THR A 79 -1.36 13.81 23.35
C THR A 79 -2.07 14.68 22.32
N VAL A 80 -2.85 15.66 22.76
CA VAL A 80 -3.56 16.58 21.87
C VAL A 80 -2.91 17.96 21.90
N LYS A 81 -2.73 18.57 20.73
CA LYS A 81 -2.28 19.96 20.57
C LYS A 81 -3.27 20.71 19.68
N LEU A 82 -4.02 21.62 20.28
CA LEU A 82 -4.96 22.48 19.55
C LEU A 82 -4.34 23.87 19.41
N GLU A 83 -4.37 24.41 18.20
CA GLU A 83 -3.82 25.73 17.88
C GLU A 83 -2.37 25.94 18.38
N PRO A 84 -1.43 24.99 18.19
CA PRO A 84 -0.06 25.18 18.63
C PRO A 84 0.63 26.27 17.81
N THR A 85 1.50 27.03 18.48
CA THR A 85 2.54 27.82 17.84
C THR A 85 3.58 26.92 17.15
N LYS A 86 4.42 27.50 16.29
CA LYS A 86 5.52 26.76 15.66
C LYS A 86 6.39 26.04 16.69
N GLN A 87 6.78 26.75 17.75
CA GLN A 87 7.63 26.21 18.81
C GLN A 87 6.96 25.03 19.53
N GLU A 88 5.68 25.16 19.87
CA GLU A 88 4.94 24.10 20.55
C GLU A 88 4.75 22.87 19.69
N LEU A 89 4.55 23.05 18.37
CA LEU A 89 4.43 21.94 17.43
C LEU A 89 5.77 21.20 17.25
N GLU A 90 6.87 21.92 17.09
CA GLU A 90 8.22 21.32 17.02
C GLU A 90 8.56 20.57 18.31
N GLN A 91 8.27 21.15 19.48
CA GLN A 91 8.45 20.49 20.77
C GLN A 91 7.56 19.25 20.93
N ALA A 92 6.34 19.27 20.38
CA ALA A 92 5.46 18.11 20.37
C ALA A 92 6.03 16.97 19.53
N PHE A 93 6.66 17.25 18.38
CA PHE A 93 7.34 16.24 17.57
C PHE A 93 8.51 15.61 18.32
N ASP A 94 9.35 16.42 18.97
CA ASP A 94 10.48 15.93 19.76
C ASP A 94 10.01 15.07 20.95
N ALA A 95 8.98 15.53 21.67
CA ALA A 95 8.40 14.79 22.78
C ALA A 95 7.77 13.47 22.33
N PHE A 96 7.06 13.48 21.20
CA PHE A 96 6.46 12.28 20.61
C PHE A 96 7.53 11.26 20.20
N GLY A 97 8.57 11.70 19.49
CA GLY A 97 9.71 10.86 19.13
C GLY A 97 10.36 10.21 20.33
N ARG A 98 10.62 10.97 21.40
CA ARG A 98 11.19 10.45 22.64
C ARG A 98 10.32 9.38 23.29
N VAL A 99 9.01 9.60 23.37
CA VAL A 99 8.06 8.60 23.90
C VAL A 99 8.10 7.31 23.08
N LEU A 100 8.15 7.41 21.75
CA LEU A 100 8.24 6.23 20.88
C LEU A 100 9.56 5.48 21.06
N THR A 101 10.69 6.18 21.19
CA THR A 101 12.00 5.58 21.47
C THR A 101 12.01 4.82 22.79
N GLU A 102 11.40 5.38 23.84
CA GLU A 102 11.35 4.78 25.19
C GLU A 102 10.41 3.56 25.25
N ARG A 103 9.27 3.60 24.53
CA ARG A 103 8.18 2.62 24.67
C ARG A 103 8.16 1.53 23.58
N ARG A 104 8.78 1.78 22.42
CA ARG A 104 8.90 0.85 21.27
C ARG A 104 7.59 0.13 20.89
N GLY A 105 6.53 0.90 20.63
CA GLY A 105 5.20 0.35 20.29
C GLY A 105 4.60 0.82 18.96
N VAL A 106 3.39 1.38 18.99
CA VAL A 106 2.69 1.91 17.81
C VAL A 106 2.57 3.43 17.97
N GLY A 107 3.09 4.18 17.00
CA GLY A 107 2.97 5.64 16.94
C GLY A 107 1.90 6.05 15.94
N LEU A 108 0.97 6.91 16.33
CA LEU A 108 0.02 7.51 15.40
C LEU A 108 0.10 9.04 15.47
N PHE A 109 0.40 9.68 14.34
CA PHE A 109 0.30 11.12 14.20
C PHE A 109 -0.92 11.48 13.36
N PHE A 110 -1.74 12.40 13.85
CA PHE A 110 -2.86 12.97 13.10
C PHE A 110 -2.72 14.49 13.08
N PHE A 111 -2.87 15.10 11.91
CA PHE A 111 -2.93 16.55 11.75
C PHE A 111 -4.14 16.95 10.92
N ALA A 112 -4.92 17.90 11.43
CA ALA A 112 -5.94 18.64 10.67
C ALA A 112 -5.60 20.13 10.67
N GLY A 113 -5.64 20.76 9.50
CA GLY A 113 -5.37 22.19 9.34
C GLY A 113 -4.80 22.55 7.97
N HIS A 114 -4.19 23.72 7.85
CA HIS A 114 -3.48 24.10 6.63
C HIS A 114 -2.13 23.39 6.55
N GLY A 115 -1.89 22.81 5.38
CA GLY A 115 -0.60 22.29 4.95
C GLY A 115 -0.29 22.84 3.57
N VAL A 116 0.99 23.11 3.31
CA VAL A 116 1.46 23.67 2.05
C VAL A 116 2.75 22.98 1.63
N GLN A 117 2.97 22.92 0.33
CA GLN A 117 4.20 22.38 -0.24
C GLN A 117 5.10 23.52 -0.73
N LEU A 118 6.41 23.38 -0.52
CA LEU A 118 7.44 24.19 -1.19
C LEU A 118 8.63 23.30 -1.53
N ASP A 119 9.06 23.31 -2.79
CA ASP A 119 10.21 22.54 -3.28
C ASP A 119 10.17 21.06 -2.85
N TRP A 120 9.00 20.45 -3.07
CA TRP A 120 8.68 19.04 -2.75
C TRP A 120 8.58 18.73 -1.25
N ARG A 121 8.86 19.68 -0.37
CA ARG A 121 8.72 19.51 1.09
C ARG A 121 7.33 19.91 1.54
N ASN A 122 6.80 19.18 2.51
CA ASN A 122 5.50 19.46 3.12
C ASN A 122 5.67 20.19 4.43
N PHE A 123 4.95 21.30 4.60
CA PHE A 123 4.94 22.10 5.80
C PHE A 123 3.54 22.11 6.41
N LEU A 124 3.47 21.82 7.70
CA LEU A 124 2.27 22.02 8.52
C LEU A 124 2.31 23.45 9.08
N LEU A 125 1.16 24.13 9.04
CA LEU A 125 1.10 25.52 9.44
C LEU A 125 0.59 25.66 10.87
N PRO A 126 1.37 26.25 11.79
CA PRO A 126 0.94 26.54 13.15
C PRO A 126 0.03 27.79 13.19
N VAL A 127 -0.62 28.04 14.34
CA VAL A 127 -1.61 29.14 14.47
C VAL A 127 -0.98 30.54 14.34
N ASP A 128 0.29 30.66 14.72
CA ASP A 128 1.06 31.90 14.73
C ASP A 128 1.69 32.23 13.37
N VAL A 129 1.45 31.41 12.34
CA VAL A 129 1.98 31.63 11.00
C VAL A 129 1.50 32.96 10.39
N ARG A 130 2.42 33.70 9.75
CA ARG A 130 2.19 34.95 9.03
C ARG A 130 3.03 34.95 7.74
N LEU A 131 2.53 34.26 6.72
CA LEU A 131 3.23 34.13 5.43
C LEU A 131 2.98 35.34 4.54
N ARG A 132 4.06 35.95 4.03
CA ARG A 132 4.01 36.99 2.99
C ARG A 132 4.86 36.63 1.77
N THR A 133 5.91 35.83 1.98
CA THR A 133 6.89 35.41 0.99
C THR A 133 7.16 33.91 1.10
N ARG A 134 7.85 33.32 0.11
CA ARG A 134 8.30 31.93 0.18
C ARG A 134 9.26 31.64 1.32
N SER A 135 10.17 32.57 1.61
CA SER A 135 11.10 32.44 2.73
C SER A 135 10.41 32.44 4.09
N ASP A 136 9.28 33.14 4.24
CA ASP A 136 8.48 33.07 5.48
C ASP A 136 7.99 31.66 5.76
N LEU A 137 7.66 30.87 4.73
CA LEU A 137 7.20 29.50 4.91
C LEU A 137 8.31 28.61 5.48
N GLU A 138 9.53 28.72 4.97
CA GLU A 138 10.67 27.94 5.47
C GLU A 138 10.99 28.28 6.94
N VAL A 139 10.77 29.55 7.33
CA VAL A 139 11.07 30.03 8.68
C VAL A 139 9.92 29.78 9.65
N GLN A 140 8.66 29.88 9.22
CA GLN A 140 7.48 29.87 10.10
C GLN A 140 6.67 28.57 10.03
N GLY A 141 6.72 27.85 8.91
CA GLY A 141 6.11 26.53 8.77
C GLY A 141 6.91 25.44 9.49
N VAL A 142 6.26 24.32 9.81
CA VAL A 142 6.90 23.15 10.39
C VAL A 142 7.01 22.05 9.34
N ASP A 143 8.24 21.73 8.93
CA ASP A 143 8.51 20.68 7.95
C ASP A 143 8.18 19.28 8.50
N VAL A 144 7.35 18.52 7.77
CA VAL A 144 6.93 17.16 8.14
C VAL A 144 8.12 16.19 8.18
N SER A 145 9.20 16.44 7.43
CA SER A 145 10.42 15.61 7.48
C SER A 145 11.00 15.52 8.89
N ARG A 146 10.84 16.56 9.73
CA ARG A 146 11.24 16.51 11.13
C ARG A 146 10.52 15.42 11.90
N LEU A 147 9.21 15.26 11.69
CA LEU A 147 8.45 14.16 12.28
C LEU A 147 8.97 12.82 11.77
N LEU A 148 9.13 12.67 10.44
CA LEU A 148 9.60 11.41 9.84
C LEU A 148 10.99 11.00 10.35
N ASP A 149 11.89 11.97 10.56
CA ASP A 149 13.21 11.75 11.15
C ASP A 149 13.08 11.22 12.59
N ARG A 150 12.19 11.79 13.40
CA ARG A 150 11.91 11.28 14.75
C ARG A 150 11.33 9.86 14.74
N LEU A 151 10.46 9.54 13.79
CA LEU A 151 9.92 8.19 13.62
C LEU A 151 11.01 7.19 13.22
N ARG A 152 11.92 7.59 12.33
CA ARG A 152 13.08 6.79 11.91
C ARG A 152 14.02 6.52 13.08
N ASP A 153 14.36 7.56 13.85
CA ASP A 153 15.27 7.47 14.99
C ASP A 153 14.69 6.61 16.12
N ALA A 154 13.37 6.67 16.33
CA ALA A 154 12.69 5.87 17.34
C ALA A 154 12.77 4.36 17.09
N ARG A 155 13.05 3.92 15.84
CA ARG A 155 13.06 2.51 15.41
C ARG A 155 11.82 1.76 15.91
N ASN A 156 10.70 2.47 15.86
CA ASN A 156 9.43 1.96 16.32
C ASN A 156 8.94 0.86 15.38
N ALA A 157 8.22 -0.14 15.89
CA ALA A 157 7.77 -1.25 15.04
C ALA A 157 6.76 -0.81 13.98
N MET A 158 5.96 0.21 14.30
CA MET A 158 4.91 0.68 13.43
C MET A 158 4.57 2.15 13.69
N ASN A 159 4.48 2.92 12.61
CA ASN A 159 4.04 4.31 12.64
C ASN A 159 2.91 4.55 11.62
N VAL A 160 1.91 5.32 12.01
CA VAL A 160 0.82 5.76 11.15
C VAL A 160 0.77 7.28 11.18
N VAL A 161 0.86 7.92 10.02
CA VAL A 161 0.83 9.37 9.85
C VAL A 161 -0.40 9.70 9.01
N ILE A 162 -1.34 10.48 9.53
CA ILE A 162 -2.57 10.87 8.85
C ILE A 162 -2.60 12.39 8.73
N LEU A 163 -2.62 12.88 7.49
CA LEU A 163 -2.60 14.31 7.16
C LEU A 163 -3.92 14.70 6.50
N ASP A 164 -4.79 15.32 7.29
CA ASP A 164 -6.02 15.97 6.82
C ASP A 164 -5.79 17.47 6.54
N ALA A 165 -4.94 17.70 5.53
CA ALA A 165 -4.42 19.01 5.18
C ALA A 165 -4.54 19.29 3.66
N CYS A 166 -4.19 20.51 3.26
CA CYS A 166 -4.28 21.04 1.88
C CYS A 166 -5.69 21.34 1.37
N ARG A 167 -6.41 22.18 2.11
CA ARG A 167 -7.76 22.61 1.75
C ARG A 167 -7.76 23.73 0.71
N ASN A 168 -6.89 24.73 0.84
CA ASN A 168 -6.69 25.82 -0.14
C ASN A 168 -5.31 26.47 0.07
N ASN A 169 -4.82 27.26 -0.91
CA ASN A 169 -3.70 28.17 -0.64
C ASN A 169 -4.22 29.32 0.26
N PRO A 170 -3.87 29.35 1.56
CA PRO A 170 -4.54 30.21 2.53
C PRO A 170 -4.16 31.69 2.43
N PHE A 171 -3.08 32.01 1.69
CA PHE A 171 -2.38 33.30 1.81
C PHE A 171 -2.46 34.16 0.54
N GLY A 172 -3.32 33.78 -0.41
CA GLY A 172 -3.65 34.57 -1.60
C GLY A 172 -2.55 34.61 -2.68
N PRO A 173 -2.72 35.45 -3.71
CA PRO A 173 -1.83 35.48 -4.88
C PRO A 173 -0.41 36.01 -4.61
N LEU A 174 -0.19 36.65 -3.45
CA LEU A 174 1.13 37.15 -3.05
C LEU A 174 2.09 36.01 -2.67
N PHE A 175 1.56 34.86 -2.30
CA PHE A 175 2.30 33.65 -2.01
C PHE A 175 1.78 32.52 -2.90
N ASP A 176 2.45 32.28 -4.03
CA ASP A 176 2.21 31.08 -4.84
C ASP A 176 3.24 30.01 -4.47
N PRO A 177 2.85 28.91 -3.80
CA PRO A 177 3.74 27.78 -3.52
C PRO A 177 4.24 27.07 -4.79
N GLY A 178 3.68 27.40 -5.96
CA GLY A 178 4.04 26.82 -7.26
C GLY A 178 3.37 25.48 -7.53
N GLN A 179 2.90 24.77 -6.50
CA GLN A 179 2.10 23.54 -6.60
C GLN A 179 0.99 23.53 -5.54
N LYS A 180 -0.17 22.95 -5.91
CA LYS A 180 -1.31 22.75 -5.01
C LYS A 180 -1.12 21.44 -4.24
N GLY A 181 -1.81 21.28 -3.11
CA GLY A 181 -1.79 20.01 -2.36
C GLY A 181 -0.49 19.75 -1.61
N LEU A 182 -0.43 18.57 -0.97
CA LEU A 182 0.81 18.04 -0.40
C LEU A 182 1.57 17.24 -1.46
N SER A 183 2.89 17.25 -1.31
CA SER A 183 3.78 16.32 -1.99
C SER A 183 3.67 14.92 -1.41
N GLN A 184 3.88 13.93 -2.26
CA GLN A 184 4.13 12.58 -1.80
C GLN A 184 5.48 12.52 -1.07
N MET A 185 5.53 11.76 0.02
CA MET A 185 6.75 11.52 0.79
C MET A 185 6.97 10.01 0.92
N ASP A 186 8.23 9.59 0.86
CA ASP A 186 8.64 8.23 1.22
C ASP A 186 8.85 8.18 2.74
N ALA A 187 8.18 7.23 3.37
CA ALA A 187 8.25 7.04 4.82
C ALA A 187 9.40 6.10 5.20
N PRO A 188 9.98 6.21 6.41
CA PRO A 188 10.88 5.17 6.91
C PRO A 188 10.16 3.82 6.99
N ALA A 189 10.91 2.72 6.98
CA ALA A 189 10.36 1.36 7.10
C ALA A 189 9.43 1.22 8.31
N GLY A 190 8.36 0.42 8.18
CA GLY A 190 7.35 0.28 9.22
C GLY A 190 6.47 1.53 9.39
N THR A 191 6.32 2.36 8.34
CA THR A 191 5.47 3.56 8.40
C THR A 191 4.42 3.59 7.29
N LEU A 192 3.19 3.92 7.68
CA LEU A 192 2.10 4.27 6.78
C LEU A 192 1.87 5.79 6.83
N ILE A 193 1.79 6.44 5.67
CA ILE A 193 1.37 7.83 5.52
C ILE A 193 0.07 7.87 4.73
N ALA A 194 -0.98 8.45 5.29
CA ALA A 194 -2.27 8.70 4.66
C ALA A 194 -2.53 10.20 4.50
N TYR A 195 -3.04 10.59 3.34
CA TYR A 195 -3.38 11.95 2.95
C TYR A 195 -4.88 12.02 2.66
N SER A 196 -5.53 13.11 3.05
CA SER A 196 -6.96 13.31 2.78
C SER A 196 -7.30 13.47 1.30
N THR A 197 -6.32 13.73 0.44
CA THR A 197 -6.48 13.84 -1.01
C THR A 197 -5.20 13.41 -1.74
N ALA A 198 -5.29 13.22 -3.05
CA ALA A 198 -4.17 12.78 -3.87
C ALA A 198 -3.07 13.87 -3.93
N PRO A 199 -1.79 13.49 -4.05
CA PRO A 199 -0.71 14.47 -4.20
C PRO A 199 -1.03 15.48 -5.30
N GLY A 200 -0.73 16.76 -5.07
CA GLY A 200 -1.05 17.82 -6.02
C GLY A 200 -2.50 18.34 -6.00
N ASN A 201 -3.40 17.72 -5.22
CA ASN A 201 -4.83 18.07 -5.17
C ASN A 201 -5.22 18.69 -3.83
N LEU A 202 -6.42 19.28 -3.78
CA LEU A 202 -6.99 19.88 -2.58
C LEU A 202 -8.00 18.94 -1.91
N ALA A 203 -8.16 19.08 -0.60
CA ALA A 203 -9.18 18.39 0.19
C ALA A 203 -10.39 19.29 0.38
N ASP A 204 -11.59 18.71 0.37
CA ASP A 204 -12.84 19.42 0.62
C ASP A 204 -13.03 19.66 2.14
N ASP A 205 -13.50 20.84 2.51
CA ASP A 205 -13.84 21.14 3.89
C ASP A 205 -15.11 20.39 4.33
N GLY A 206 -15.97 20.03 3.38
CA GLY A 206 -17.27 19.43 3.65
C GLY A 206 -18.27 20.42 4.25
N GLU A 207 -19.53 19.98 4.37
CA GLU A 207 -20.63 20.80 4.90
C GLU A 207 -20.95 20.48 6.37
N GLY A 208 -20.28 19.47 6.95
CA GLY A 208 -20.53 18.94 8.28
C GLY A 208 -19.68 19.59 9.38
N ARG A 209 -19.80 19.02 10.59
CA ARG A 209 -18.98 19.42 11.75
C ARG A 209 -17.49 19.09 11.57
N ASN A 210 -17.22 17.96 10.94
CA ASN A 210 -15.88 17.47 10.64
C ASN A 210 -15.61 17.60 9.14
N SER A 211 -14.35 17.52 8.74
CA SER A 211 -14.00 17.43 7.32
C SER A 211 -14.57 16.17 6.67
N LEU A 212 -14.75 16.20 5.35
CA LEU A 212 -15.22 15.03 4.61
C LEU A 212 -14.31 13.80 4.85
N TYR A 213 -12.99 14.01 4.92
CA TYR A 213 -12.05 12.94 5.18
C TYR A 213 -12.18 12.40 6.61
N THR A 214 -12.18 13.28 7.60
CA THR A 214 -12.25 12.91 9.02
C THR A 214 -13.59 12.26 9.36
N GLU A 215 -14.70 12.72 8.79
CA GLU A 215 -16.01 12.09 8.95
C GLU A 215 -16.00 10.63 8.49
N ASN A 216 -15.48 10.36 7.29
CA ASN A 216 -15.37 9.00 6.76
C ASN A 216 -14.35 8.18 7.54
N LEU A 217 -13.22 8.76 7.94
CA LEU A 217 -12.20 8.11 8.76
C LEU A 217 -12.75 7.64 10.11
N LEU A 218 -13.48 8.50 10.82
CA LEU A 218 -14.13 8.17 12.09
C LEU A 218 -15.12 7.00 11.92
N ARG A 219 -15.87 6.97 10.81
CA ARG A 219 -16.81 5.88 10.53
C ARG A 219 -16.08 4.56 10.30
N GLU A 220 -15.11 4.54 9.39
CA GLU A 220 -14.46 3.28 8.97
C GLU A 220 -13.53 2.70 10.05
N MET A 221 -12.84 3.55 10.83
CA MET A 221 -11.96 3.13 11.93
C MET A 221 -12.69 2.37 13.05
N GLN A 222 -14.01 2.48 13.14
CA GLN A 222 -14.82 1.76 14.13
C GLN A 222 -15.16 0.34 13.70
N THR A 223 -14.84 -0.05 12.46
CA THR A 223 -15.17 -1.38 11.94
C THR A 223 -14.30 -2.45 12.58
N PRO A 224 -14.88 -3.43 13.31
CA PRO A 224 -14.10 -4.49 13.95
C PRO A 224 -13.37 -5.37 12.94
N GLY A 225 -12.15 -5.77 13.26
CA GLY A 225 -11.41 -6.79 12.52
C GLY A 225 -10.76 -6.34 11.21
N LEU A 226 -10.78 -5.04 10.88
CA LEU A 226 -10.08 -4.52 9.71
C LEU A 226 -8.64 -4.10 10.03
N ARG A 227 -7.75 -4.37 9.08
CA ARG A 227 -6.40 -3.79 9.06
C ARG A 227 -6.47 -2.31 8.73
N ILE A 228 -5.50 -1.52 9.20
CA ILE A 228 -5.47 -0.07 8.95
C ILE A 228 -5.47 0.27 7.45
N GLU A 229 -4.82 -0.53 6.61
CA GLU A 229 -4.84 -0.38 5.16
C GLU A 229 -6.24 -0.58 4.58
N GLU A 230 -7.01 -1.55 5.10
CA GLU A 230 -8.38 -1.81 4.68
C GLU A 230 -9.31 -0.67 5.11
N VAL A 231 -9.14 -0.16 6.33
CA VAL A 231 -9.84 1.04 6.81
C VAL A 231 -9.58 2.21 5.85
N LEU A 232 -8.32 2.49 5.53
CA LEU A 232 -7.96 3.62 4.65
C LEU A 232 -8.46 3.43 3.21
N LYS A 233 -8.46 2.20 2.69
CA LYS A 233 -9.06 1.87 1.40
C LYS A 233 -10.57 2.18 1.38
N ARG A 234 -11.30 1.83 2.44
CA ARG A 234 -12.73 2.19 2.59
C ARG A 234 -12.95 3.68 2.69
N VAL A 235 -12.09 4.39 3.43
CA VAL A 235 -12.12 5.85 3.53
C VAL A 235 -11.94 6.47 2.15
N ARG A 236 -10.93 6.03 1.37
CA ARG A 236 -10.69 6.52 0.01
C ARG A 236 -11.95 6.43 -0.85
N GLN A 237 -12.60 5.27 -0.84
CA GLN A 237 -13.78 5.05 -1.67
C GLN A 237 -14.97 5.87 -1.21
N SER A 238 -15.19 5.95 0.10
CA SER A 238 -16.30 6.72 0.65
C SER A 238 -16.15 8.21 0.36
N VAL A 239 -14.94 8.77 0.54
CA VAL A 239 -14.62 10.16 0.22
C VAL A 239 -14.74 10.41 -1.29
N ARG A 240 -14.22 9.50 -2.13
CA ARG A 240 -14.33 9.62 -3.59
C ARG A 240 -15.79 9.60 -4.04
N HIS A 241 -16.63 8.73 -3.47
CA HIS A 241 -18.05 8.67 -3.78
C HIS A 241 -18.77 9.94 -3.31
N ALA A 242 -18.60 10.35 -2.06
CA ALA A 242 -19.25 11.53 -1.48
C ALA A 242 -18.85 12.84 -2.19
N SER A 243 -17.58 12.96 -2.60
CA SER A 243 -17.09 14.12 -3.35
C SER A 243 -17.41 14.07 -4.85
N GLY A 244 -18.05 13.00 -5.35
CA GLY A 244 -18.27 12.81 -6.80
C GLY A 244 -16.97 12.73 -7.61
N GLY A 245 -15.89 12.25 -7.00
CA GLY A 245 -14.57 12.11 -7.62
C GLY A 245 -13.68 13.36 -7.52
N ARG A 246 -14.10 14.40 -6.80
CA ARG A 246 -13.32 15.64 -6.59
C ARG A 246 -12.22 15.51 -5.54
N GLN A 247 -12.31 14.51 -4.65
CA GLN A 247 -11.31 14.23 -3.62
C GLN A 247 -11.03 12.73 -3.60
N VAL A 248 -9.76 12.35 -3.65
CA VAL A 248 -9.33 10.95 -3.65
C VAL A 248 -8.22 10.78 -2.60
N PRO A 249 -8.53 10.29 -1.39
CA PRO A 249 -7.52 10.02 -0.38
C PRO A 249 -6.42 9.10 -0.88
N TRP A 250 -5.22 9.27 -0.33
CA TRP A 250 -4.01 8.62 -0.79
C TRP A 250 -3.22 8.03 0.35
N GLU A 251 -2.56 6.90 0.15
CA GLU A 251 -1.71 6.31 1.18
C GLU A 251 -0.46 5.65 0.61
N SER A 252 0.61 5.68 1.38
CA SER A 252 1.88 4.98 1.15
C SER A 252 2.20 4.16 2.40
N THR A 253 2.49 2.87 2.27
CA THR A 253 2.72 2.00 3.42
C THR A 253 3.97 1.13 3.26
N SER A 254 4.80 1.09 4.30
CA SER A 254 5.89 0.12 4.44
C SER A 254 5.69 -0.78 5.66
N LEU A 255 4.43 -0.94 6.10
CA LEU A 255 4.08 -1.82 7.22
C LEU A 255 4.38 -3.28 6.86
N GLU A 256 4.98 -4.01 7.81
CA GLU A 256 5.28 -5.44 7.69
C GLU A 256 4.34 -6.31 8.56
N ASP A 257 3.69 -5.68 9.54
CA ASP A 257 2.74 -6.30 10.47
C ASP A 257 1.36 -5.65 10.36
N ASP A 258 0.31 -6.38 10.72
CA ASP A 258 -1.06 -5.86 10.71
C ASP A 258 -1.37 -4.98 11.93
N LEU A 259 -2.04 -3.85 11.70
CA LEU A 259 -2.63 -3.00 12.74
C LEU A 259 -4.16 -3.09 12.74
N TYR A 260 -4.73 -3.59 13.82
CA TYR A 260 -6.17 -3.54 14.09
C TYR A 260 -6.45 -2.46 15.15
N LEU A 261 -7.26 -1.47 14.80
CA LEU A 261 -7.73 -0.45 15.75
C LEU A 261 -8.78 -1.04 16.69
N VAL A 262 -9.74 -1.75 16.11
CA VAL A 262 -10.77 -2.51 16.83
C VAL A 262 -10.52 -3.99 16.61
N PRO A 263 -10.03 -4.73 17.63
CA PRO A 263 -9.90 -6.17 17.52
C PRO A 263 -11.26 -6.80 17.19
N GLY A 264 -11.32 -7.63 16.15
CA GLY A 264 -12.47 -8.51 15.94
C GLY A 264 -12.54 -9.57 17.05
N GLN A 265 -13.69 -10.22 17.25
CA GLN A 265 -13.80 -11.39 18.13
C GLN A 265 -12.87 -12.49 17.62
N TYR A 266 -11.65 -12.52 18.17
CA TYR A 266 -10.50 -13.28 17.69
C TYR A 266 -10.28 -13.11 16.18
N ALA A 267 -9.26 -12.35 15.78
CA ALA A 267 -8.71 -12.41 14.43
C ALA A 267 -8.09 -13.81 14.18
N VAL A 268 -8.92 -14.84 14.19
CA VAL A 268 -8.66 -16.08 13.47
C VAL A 268 -8.65 -15.63 12.03
N ARG A 269 -7.48 -15.69 11.37
CA ARG A 269 -7.39 -15.56 9.92
C ARG A 269 -8.57 -16.37 9.34
N PRO A 270 -9.47 -15.78 8.54
CA PRO A 270 -10.61 -16.50 8.02
C PRO A 270 -10.13 -17.81 7.41
N SER A 271 -10.82 -18.90 7.71
CA SER A 271 -10.50 -20.20 7.13
C SER A 271 -10.43 -20.09 5.60
N ASP A 272 -9.63 -20.93 4.95
CA ASP A 272 -9.54 -20.89 3.49
C ASP A 272 -10.94 -21.06 2.86
N GLU A 273 -11.85 -21.82 3.48
CA GLU A 273 -13.26 -21.93 3.06
C GLU A 273 -14.06 -20.61 3.18
N GLN A 274 -13.81 -19.80 4.22
CA GLN A 274 -14.45 -18.49 4.36
C GLN A 274 -13.95 -17.50 3.33
N LEU A 275 -12.62 -17.40 3.15
CA LEU A 275 -12.01 -16.60 2.09
C LEU A 275 -12.51 -17.05 0.73
N ASP A 276 -12.74 -18.36 0.57
CA ASP A 276 -13.23 -18.89 -0.68
C ASP A 276 -14.64 -18.41 -0.99
N ARG A 277 -15.56 -18.52 -0.02
CA ARG A 277 -16.94 -18.00 -0.15
C ARG A 277 -16.99 -16.50 -0.40
N GLU A 278 -16.23 -15.72 0.36
CA GLU A 278 -16.19 -14.26 0.20
C GLU A 278 -15.75 -13.86 -1.21
N TYR A 279 -14.75 -14.55 -1.76
CA TYR A 279 -14.35 -14.32 -3.14
C TYR A 279 -15.39 -14.79 -4.16
N GLU A 280 -16.06 -15.93 -3.95
CA GLU A 280 -17.09 -16.36 -4.91
C GLU A 280 -18.24 -15.35 -4.97
N GLU A 281 -18.62 -14.78 -3.82
CA GLU A 281 -19.61 -13.68 -3.76
C GLU A 281 -19.11 -12.42 -4.48
N ASP A 282 -17.86 -12.03 -4.23
CA ASP A 282 -17.21 -10.88 -4.87
C ASP A 282 -17.10 -11.07 -6.39
N LEU A 283 -16.65 -12.25 -6.84
CA LEU A 283 -16.51 -12.62 -8.26
C LEU A 283 -17.87 -12.63 -8.95
N ALA A 284 -18.88 -13.27 -8.37
CA ALA A 284 -20.22 -13.34 -8.97
C ALA A 284 -20.81 -11.93 -9.15
N LEU A 285 -20.67 -11.05 -8.15
CA LEU A 285 -21.15 -9.67 -8.29
C LEU A 285 -20.31 -8.91 -9.32
N TRP A 286 -18.99 -9.03 -9.29
CA TRP A 286 -18.11 -8.40 -10.27
C TRP A 286 -18.46 -8.83 -11.69
N GLU A 287 -18.62 -10.11 -11.97
CA GLU A 287 -19.00 -10.62 -13.28
C GLU A 287 -20.31 -10.01 -13.76
N SER A 288 -21.30 -9.85 -12.88
CA SER A 288 -22.59 -9.24 -13.21
C SER A 288 -22.51 -7.75 -13.59
N VAL A 289 -21.55 -7.01 -13.03
CA VAL A 289 -21.40 -5.55 -13.27
C VAL A 289 -20.25 -5.20 -14.20
N SER A 290 -19.32 -6.12 -14.45
CA SER A 290 -18.07 -5.86 -15.18
C SER A 290 -18.30 -5.38 -16.62
N ALA A 291 -19.44 -5.69 -17.23
CA ALA A 291 -19.82 -5.22 -18.56
C ALA A 291 -20.63 -3.91 -18.54
N ALA A 292 -20.93 -3.35 -17.36
CA ALA A 292 -21.74 -2.14 -17.23
C ALA A 292 -21.06 -0.94 -17.90
N ARG A 293 -21.88 -0.13 -18.59
CA ARG A 293 -21.44 1.11 -19.26
C ARG A 293 -21.85 2.36 -18.50
N GLU A 294 -22.67 2.21 -17.48
CA GLU A 294 -23.11 3.30 -16.60
C GLU A 294 -22.35 3.26 -15.25
N PRO A 295 -22.17 4.39 -14.57
CA PRO A 295 -21.47 4.45 -13.28
C PRO A 295 -22.13 3.62 -12.18
N ARG A 296 -23.47 3.68 -12.10
CA ARG A 296 -24.23 3.21 -10.93
C ARG A 296 -24.00 1.74 -10.57
N PRO A 297 -24.04 0.76 -11.50
CA PRO A 297 -23.75 -0.64 -11.15
C PRO A 297 -22.34 -0.84 -10.57
N ILE A 298 -21.35 -0.09 -11.06
CA ILE A 298 -19.97 -0.15 -10.57
C ILE A 298 -19.86 0.51 -9.19
N GLU A 299 -20.56 1.63 -8.98
CA GLU A 299 -20.64 2.30 -7.67
C GLU A 299 -21.29 1.40 -6.61
N GLU A 300 -22.36 0.68 -6.96
CA GLU A 300 -23.01 -0.27 -6.04
C GLU A 300 -22.10 -1.47 -5.71
N TYR A 301 -21.36 -1.99 -6.70
CA TYR A 301 -20.34 -3.01 -6.44
C TYR A 301 -19.27 -2.48 -5.46
N LEU A 302 -18.75 -1.29 -5.69
CA LEU A 302 -17.73 -0.67 -4.81
C LEU A 302 -18.27 -0.37 -3.41
N LYS A 303 -19.56 -0.08 -3.25
CA LYS A 303 -20.18 0.05 -1.92
C LYS A 303 -20.24 -1.28 -1.18
N ARG A 304 -20.50 -2.38 -1.89
CA ARG A 304 -20.63 -3.72 -1.29
C ARG A 304 -19.28 -4.36 -1.01
N PHE A 305 -18.36 -4.25 -1.95
CA PHE A 305 -17.00 -4.79 -1.88
C PHE A 305 -15.97 -3.66 -1.98
N PRO A 306 -15.93 -2.76 -0.98
CA PRO A 306 -14.97 -1.68 -1.02
C PRO A 306 -13.53 -2.20 -1.03
N ASP A 307 -13.29 -3.33 -0.37
CA ASP A 307 -11.96 -3.92 -0.27
C ASP A 307 -11.78 -5.10 -1.21
N GLY A 308 -12.77 -5.38 -2.07
CA GLY A 308 -12.86 -6.58 -2.90
C GLY A 308 -11.66 -6.81 -3.81
N LYS A 309 -11.51 -8.05 -4.27
CA LYS A 309 -10.44 -8.48 -5.19
C LYS A 309 -10.51 -7.79 -6.54
N PHE A 310 -11.67 -7.25 -6.92
CA PHE A 310 -11.87 -6.52 -8.18
C PHE A 310 -12.06 -5.01 -7.98
N SER A 311 -11.85 -4.47 -6.77
CA SER A 311 -12.05 -3.04 -6.48
C SER A 311 -11.16 -2.14 -7.36
N GLU A 312 -9.92 -2.53 -7.64
CA GLU A 312 -9.00 -1.77 -8.52
C GLU A 312 -9.53 -1.71 -9.96
N LEU A 313 -10.05 -2.82 -10.48
CA LEU A 313 -10.68 -2.88 -11.80
C LEU A 313 -11.95 -2.02 -11.84
N ALA A 314 -12.80 -2.15 -10.83
CA ALA A 314 -14.03 -1.40 -10.71
C ALA A 314 -13.77 0.11 -10.63
N MET A 315 -12.81 0.56 -9.81
CA MET A 315 -12.42 1.97 -9.71
C MET A 315 -11.89 2.52 -11.04
N PHE A 316 -11.06 1.75 -11.74
CA PHE A 316 -10.53 2.15 -13.04
C PHE A 316 -11.62 2.21 -14.11
N LYS A 317 -12.54 1.25 -14.10
CA LYS A 317 -13.69 1.23 -15.02
C LYS A 317 -14.62 2.42 -14.77
N LEU A 318 -14.93 2.71 -13.52
CA LEU A 318 -15.75 3.85 -13.12
C LEU A 318 -15.15 5.17 -13.60
N GLU A 319 -13.85 5.37 -13.40
CA GLU A 319 -13.14 6.56 -13.90
C GLU A 319 -13.32 6.73 -15.40
N ARG A 320 -13.10 5.65 -16.18
CA ARG A 320 -13.25 5.70 -17.65
C ARG A 320 -14.67 5.97 -18.11
N ILE A 321 -15.69 5.48 -17.39
CA ILE A 321 -17.08 5.80 -17.68
C ILE A 321 -17.32 7.30 -17.41
N GLN A 322 -16.88 7.80 -16.25
CA GLN A 322 -17.05 9.19 -15.85
C GLN A 322 -16.32 10.16 -16.80
N THR A 323 -15.08 9.87 -17.20
CA THR A 323 -14.33 10.66 -18.18
C THR A 323 -15.03 10.72 -19.53
N ARG A 324 -15.61 9.61 -20.00
CA ARG A 324 -16.41 9.58 -21.25
C ARG A 324 -17.67 10.42 -21.16
N GLN A 325 -18.27 10.50 -19.98
CA GLN A 325 -19.43 11.34 -19.69
C GLN A 325 -19.07 12.81 -19.43
N GLY A 326 -17.80 13.21 -19.62
CA GLY A 326 -17.34 14.58 -19.42
C GLY A 326 -17.28 15.03 -17.95
N ARG A 327 -17.41 14.09 -16.99
CA ARG A 327 -17.26 14.43 -15.57
C ARG A 327 -15.78 14.62 -15.24
N PRO A 328 -15.39 15.74 -14.61
CA PRO A 328 -14.02 15.95 -14.15
C PRO A 328 -13.73 14.94 -13.03
N THR A 329 -12.81 14.02 -13.29
CA THR A 329 -12.26 13.10 -12.30
C THR A 329 -10.90 13.63 -11.86
N VAL A 330 -10.61 13.64 -10.55
CA VAL A 330 -9.23 13.86 -10.08
C VAL A 330 -8.33 12.84 -10.75
N GLN A 331 -7.47 13.31 -11.65
CA GLN A 331 -6.38 12.47 -12.15
C GLN A 331 -5.28 12.52 -11.10
N VAL A 332 -4.90 11.35 -10.61
CA VAL A 332 -3.64 11.25 -9.85
C VAL A 332 -2.52 11.48 -10.86
N PRO A 333 -1.78 12.62 -10.77
CA PRO A 333 -0.74 12.91 -11.74
C PRO A 333 0.40 11.92 -11.53
N SER A 334 1.04 11.49 -12.61
CA SER A 334 2.35 10.83 -12.48
C SER A 334 3.35 11.82 -11.88
N ALA A 335 3.69 11.65 -10.61
CA ALA A 335 4.62 12.51 -9.91
C ALA A 335 6.08 12.18 -10.29
N VAL A 336 6.84 13.17 -10.73
CA VAL A 336 8.28 13.02 -11.03
C VAL A 336 9.03 12.70 -9.71
N PRO A 337 10.07 11.86 -9.72
CA PRO A 337 10.93 11.64 -8.55
C PRO A 337 11.47 12.96 -8.01
N THR A 338 11.51 13.08 -6.68
CA THR A 338 11.98 14.24 -5.94
C THR A 338 12.94 13.78 -4.84
N PRO A 339 13.65 14.69 -4.14
CA PRO A 339 14.48 14.31 -3.00
C PRO A 339 13.72 13.63 -1.85
N VAL A 340 12.39 13.79 -1.77
CA VAL A 340 11.57 13.25 -0.68
C VAL A 340 10.63 12.12 -1.13
N SER A 341 10.54 11.83 -2.43
CA SER A 341 9.80 10.68 -2.94
C SER A 341 10.38 10.12 -4.22
N ALA A 342 10.39 8.80 -4.34
CA ALA A 342 10.70 8.10 -5.57
C ALA A 342 9.68 8.33 -6.69
N GLY A 343 8.58 9.05 -6.45
CA GLY A 343 7.58 9.43 -7.44
C GLY A 343 6.55 8.35 -7.76
N THR A 344 5.49 8.75 -8.43
CA THR A 344 4.36 7.89 -8.84
C THR A 344 4.31 7.76 -10.36
N ARG A 345 3.91 6.59 -10.86
CA ARG A 345 3.65 6.39 -12.29
C ARG A 345 2.35 5.64 -12.53
N ARG A 346 1.59 6.12 -13.50
CA ARG A 346 0.39 5.48 -14.02
C ARG A 346 0.70 4.71 -15.31
N VAL A 347 0.06 3.56 -15.50
CA VAL A 347 0.14 2.76 -16.73
C VAL A 347 -0.48 3.53 -17.89
N GLY A 348 0.20 3.54 -19.04
CA GLY A 348 -0.30 4.12 -20.28
C GLY A 348 -1.29 3.21 -21.01
N PRO A 349 -2.04 3.72 -21.99
CA PRO A 349 -2.92 2.88 -22.81
C PRO A 349 -2.10 2.01 -23.76
N TYR A 350 -2.56 0.78 -23.99
CA TYR A 350 -2.09 -0.05 -25.09
C TYR A 350 -2.47 0.56 -26.45
N ARG A 351 -1.70 0.24 -27.48
CA ARG A 351 -2.00 0.55 -28.89
C ARG A 351 -2.04 -0.72 -29.72
N VAL A 352 -2.94 -0.74 -30.71
CA VAL A 352 -2.94 -1.80 -31.70
C VAL A 352 -1.61 -1.76 -32.46
N GLY A 353 -0.96 -2.92 -32.59
CA GLY A 353 0.37 -3.06 -33.16
C GLY A 353 1.52 -3.02 -32.16
N ASP A 354 1.28 -2.68 -30.87
CA ASP A 354 2.31 -2.79 -29.83
C ASP A 354 2.89 -4.21 -29.82
N ARG A 355 4.22 -4.31 -29.92
CA ARG A 355 4.95 -5.58 -29.97
C ARG A 355 5.93 -5.68 -28.81
N PHE A 356 5.73 -6.70 -27.99
CA PHE A 356 6.58 -7.03 -26.85
C PHE A 356 7.32 -8.33 -27.13
N ALA A 357 8.64 -8.29 -27.23
CA ALA A 357 9.48 -9.48 -27.38
C ALA A 357 10.13 -9.85 -26.05
N TYR A 358 10.06 -11.11 -25.67
CA TYR A 358 10.57 -11.63 -24.40
C TYR A 358 11.49 -12.82 -24.61
N ARG A 359 12.43 -12.99 -23.68
CA ARG A 359 13.18 -14.24 -23.47
C ARG A 359 12.88 -14.80 -22.08
N GLU A 360 12.79 -16.11 -21.97
CA GLU A 360 12.78 -16.83 -20.70
C GLU A 360 14.20 -17.37 -20.46
N VAL A 361 14.70 -17.18 -19.25
CA VAL A 361 16.03 -17.64 -18.82
C VAL A 361 15.90 -18.50 -17.58
N ASP A 362 16.70 -19.56 -17.52
CA ASP A 362 16.88 -20.38 -16.34
C ASP A 362 17.68 -19.56 -15.30
N PRO A 363 17.13 -19.29 -14.10
CA PRO A 363 17.81 -18.42 -13.14
C PRO A 363 19.08 -19.01 -12.52
N ALA A 364 19.27 -20.33 -12.56
CA ALA A 364 20.46 -20.98 -11.99
C ALA A 364 21.64 -20.97 -12.96
N THR A 365 21.37 -21.08 -14.26
CA THR A 365 22.41 -21.19 -15.31
C THR A 365 22.54 -19.94 -16.17
N GLY A 366 21.52 -19.08 -16.20
CA GLY A 366 21.41 -17.95 -17.11
C GLY A 366 21.11 -18.33 -18.57
N ALA A 367 20.90 -19.62 -18.86
CA ALA A 367 20.64 -20.09 -20.20
C ALA A 367 19.24 -19.67 -20.69
N GLU A 368 19.14 -19.21 -21.94
CA GLU A 368 17.86 -18.91 -22.57
C GLU A 368 17.12 -20.20 -22.91
N THR A 369 15.93 -20.38 -22.33
CA THR A 369 15.10 -21.57 -22.52
C THR A 369 14.02 -21.36 -23.57
N ARG A 370 13.60 -20.10 -23.79
CA ARG A 370 12.53 -19.76 -24.73
C ARG A 370 12.60 -18.31 -25.17
N ARG A 371 12.11 -18.04 -26.38
CA ARG A 371 11.87 -16.69 -26.90
C ARG A 371 10.50 -16.60 -27.56
N TYR A 372 9.79 -15.50 -27.33
CA TYR A 372 8.47 -15.27 -27.94
C TYR A 372 8.14 -13.78 -28.08
N ALA A 373 7.09 -13.47 -28.84
CA ALA A 373 6.58 -12.11 -28.96
C ALA A 373 5.04 -12.06 -28.84
N ASN A 374 4.56 -10.99 -28.23
CA ASN A 374 3.14 -10.66 -28.11
C ASN A 374 2.88 -9.38 -28.91
N VAL A 375 2.00 -9.46 -29.90
CA VAL A 375 1.57 -8.31 -30.72
C VAL A 375 0.13 -7.99 -30.37
N VAL A 376 -0.17 -6.75 -29.97
CA VAL A 376 -1.54 -6.30 -29.73
C VAL A 376 -2.27 -6.25 -31.06
N THR A 377 -3.35 -7.01 -31.15
CA THR A 377 -4.19 -7.14 -32.35
C THR A 377 -5.55 -6.51 -32.22
N ARG A 378 -6.07 -6.39 -30.99
CA ARG A 378 -7.36 -5.74 -30.69
C ARG A 378 -7.37 -5.27 -29.24
N ILE A 379 -8.01 -4.14 -28.99
CA ILE A 379 -8.25 -3.60 -27.65
C ILE A 379 -9.76 -3.38 -27.51
N THR A 380 -10.34 -3.80 -26.40
CA THR A 380 -11.75 -3.56 -26.05
C THR A 380 -11.85 -2.56 -24.91
N ASP A 381 -13.06 -2.39 -24.36
CA ASP A 381 -13.25 -1.58 -23.17
C ASP A 381 -12.54 -2.16 -21.94
N ASP A 382 -12.25 -3.46 -21.87
CA ASP A 382 -11.71 -4.10 -20.67
C ASP A 382 -10.54 -5.06 -20.94
N GLU A 383 -10.26 -5.39 -22.19
CA GLU A 383 -9.31 -6.44 -22.57
C GLU A 383 -8.35 -6.02 -23.69
N VAL A 384 -7.16 -6.62 -23.66
CA VAL A 384 -6.14 -6.52 -24.71
C VAL A 384 -5.90 -7.89 -25.31
N HIS A 385 -6.17 -8.03 -26.61
CA HIS A 385 -6.00 -9.28 -27.34
C HIS A 385 -4.69 -9.26 -28.10
N PHE A 386 -3.81 -10.21 -27.77
CA PHE A 386 -2.54 -10.41 -28.43
C PHE A 386 -2.61 -11.58 -29.41
N ASN A 387 -1.88 -11.46 -30.52
CA ASN A 387 -1.70 -12.51 -31.51
C ASN A 387 -3.03 -13.14 -31.94
N GLN A 388 -4.01 -12.30 -32.31
CA GLN A 388 -5.37 -12.70 -32.72
C GLN A 388 -6.15 -13.42 -31.61
N GLY A 389 -5.96 -13.01 -30.36
CA GLY A 389 -6.67 -13.57 -29.20
C GLY A 389 -6.07 -14.84 -28.62
N LYS A 390 -4.94 -15.34 -29.15
CA LYS A 390 -4.20 -16.46 -28.54
C LYS A 390 -3.72 -16.15 -27.12
N ARG A 391 -3.52 -14.87 -26.80
CA ARG A 391 -3.32 -14.39 -25.43
C ARG A 391 -4.24 -13.21 -25.21
N VAL A 392 -4.88 -13.16 -24.04
CA VAL A 392 -5.74 -12.04 -23.63
C VAL A 392 -5.29 -11.58 -22.25
N SER A 393 -5.20 -10.27 -22.05
CA SER A 393 -5.02 -9.66 -20.73
C SER A 393 -6.12 -8.65 -20.44
N ASP A 394 -6.21 -8.22 -19.19
CA ASP A 394 -6.85 -6.94 -18.87
C ASP A 394 -6.01 -5.75 -19.40
N LEU A 395 -6.45 -4.54 -19.11
CA LEU A 395 -5.81 -3.29 -19.52
C LEU A 395 -4.50 -2.97 -18.76
N PHE A 396 -4.17 -3.72 -17.71
CA PHE A 396 -2.92 -3.55 -16.95
C PHE A 396 -1.86 -4.59 -17.35
N GLY A 397 -2.26 -5.63 -18.08
CA GLY A 397 -1.38 -6.69 -18.58
C GLY A 397 -1.50 -8.01 -17.83
N ASN A 398 -2.44 -8.15 -16.89
CA ASN A 398 -2.70 -9.41 -16.18
C ASN A 398 -3.36 -10.42 -17.13
N VAL A 399 -2.77 -11.60 -17.27
CA VAL A 399 -3.10 -12.55 -18.36
C VAL A 399 -4.30 -13.42 -18.02
N LEU A 400 -5.44 -13.13 -18.63
CA LEU A 400 -6.70 -13.87 -18.50
C LEU A 400 -6.73 -15.15 -19.33
N VAL A 401 -6.10 -15.14 -20.52
CA VAL A 401 -6.02 -16.32 -21.41
C VAL A 401 -4.60 -16.51 -21.88
N THR A 402 -4.07 -17.72 -21.72
CA THR A 402 -2.72 -18.09 -22.18
C THR A 402 -2.74 -18.82 -23.53
N PRO A 403 -1.62 -18.81 -24.29
CA PRO A 403 -1.53 -19.52 -25.56
C PRO A 403 -1.78 -21.03 -25.52
N ASP A 404 -1.57 -21.66 -24.36
CA ASP A 404 -1.83 -23.08 -24.14
C ASP A 404 -3.28 -23.38 -23.68
N GLY A 405 -4.14 -22.37 -23.67
CA GLY A 405 -5.59 -22.48 -23.42
C GLY A 405 -6.01 -22.39 -21.96
N ARG A 406 -5.09 -22.12 -21.02
CA ARG A 406 -5.48 -21.89 -19.61
C ARG A 406 -6.24 -20.58 -19.51
N ARG A 407 -7.23 -20.57 -18.64
CA ARG A 407 -8.04 -19.39 -18.33
C ARG A 407 -7.83 -19.01 -16.88
N ARG A 408 -7.84 -17.71 -16.61
CA ARG A 408 -7.81 -17.15 -15.27
C ARG A 408 -9.00 -16.24 -15.07
N THR A 409 -9.59 -16.28 -13.89
CA THR A 409 -10.44 -15.17 -13.45
C THR A 409 -9.58 -13.90 -13.32
N PRO A 410 -10.19 -12.69 -13.37
CA PRO A 410 -9.43 -11.45 -13.25
C PRO A 410 -8.63 -11.40 -11.95
N TYR A 411 -7.40 -10.88 -12.02
CA TYR A 411 -6.45 -10.87 -10.91
C TYR A 411 -5.48 -9.71 -11.05
N GLN A 412 -4.91 -9.24 -9.93
CA GLN A 412 -4.08 -8.04 -9.92
C GLN A 412 -2.66 -8.34 -9.44
N HIS A 413 -1.76 -8.64 -10.37
CA HIS A 413 -0.31 -8.48 -10.13
C HIS A 413 0.21 -7.16 -10.68
N LEU A 414 -0.41 -6.68 -11.76
CA LEU A 414 -0.20 -5.38 -12.36
C LEU A 414 -1.44 -4.53 -12.08
N VAL A 415 -1.25 -3.25 -11.76
CA VAL A 415 -2.33 -2.31 -11.42
C VAL A 415 -2.17 -1.04 -12.25
N ALA A 416 -3.19 -0.17 -12.23
CA ALA A 416 -3.18 1.08 -12.99
C ALA A 416 -2.05 2.03 -12.58
N GLU A 417 -1.54 1.93 -11.36
CA GLU A 417 -0.69 2.95 -10.77
C GLU A 417 0.27 2.40 -9.71
N TYR A 418 1.50 2.92 -9.71
CA TYR A 418 2.62 2.46 -8.89
C TYR A 418 3.28 3.59 -8.13
N TRP A 419 3.53 3.35 -6.84
CA TRP A 419 4.38 4.13 -5.95
C TRP A 419 4.97 3.20 -4.89
N ILE A 420 6.12 3.55 -4.33
CA ILE A 420 6.75 2.74 -3.28
C ILE A 420 5.80 2.60 -2.10
N GLY A 421 5.66 1.38 -1.60
CA GLY A 421 4.80 1.07 -0.47
C GLY A 421 3.32 0.87 -0.82
N LYS A 422 2.92 0.93 -2.09
CA LYS A 422 1.57 0.49 -2.46
C LYS A 422 1.40 -1.00 -2.16
N THR A 423 0.34 -1.38 -1.46
CA THR A 423 -0.01 -2.78 -1.18
C THR A 423 -1.43 -3.12 -1.64
N TRP A 424 -1.66 -4.38 -2.01
CA TRP A 424 -2.97 -4.93 -2.31
C TRP A 424 -2.94 -6.46 -2.20
N SER A 425 -4.09 -7.12 -2.30
CA SER A 425 -4.17 -8.57 -2.40
C SER A 425 -4.96 -9.00 -3.63
N THR A 426 -4.70 -10.20 -4.11
CA THR A 426 -5.45 -10.81 -5.22
C THR A 426 -5.67 -12.28 -4.95
N ARG A 427 -6.88 -12.78 -5.23
CA ARG A 427 -7.17 -14.21 -5.40
C ARG A 427 -7.63 -14.41 -6.84
N PHE A 428 -7.29 -15.53 -7.44
CA PHE A 428 -7.85 -15.94 -8.73
C PHE A 428 -7.84 -17.44 -8.92
N ASP A 429 -8.71 -17.89 -9.80
CA ASP A 429 -8.83 -19.27 -10.22
C ASP A 429 -8.10 -19.46 -11.55
N VAL A 430 -7.46 -20.61 -11.71
CA VAL A 430 -6.79 -21.04 -12.93
C VAL A 430 -7.45 -22.33 -13.39
N THR A 431 -8.18 -22.25 -14.50
CA THR A 431 -8.69 -23.42 -15.20
C THR A 431 -7.58 -23.97 -16.09
N LEU A 432 -7.12 -25.17 -15.75
CA LEU A 432 -6.13 -25.92 -16.50
C LEU A 432 -6.75 -26.53 -17.78
N LYS A 433 -5.89 -26.99 -18.70
CA LYS A 433 -6.31 -27.57 -19.98
C LYS A 433 -7.21 -28.81 -19.82
N ASP A 434 -7.07 -29.54 -18.73
CA ASP A 434 -7.88 -30.72 -18.39
C ASP A 434 -9.20 -30.38 -17.68
N GLY A 435 -9.55 -29.09 -17.59
CA GLY A 435 -10.76 -28.61 -16.94
C GLY A 435 -10.67 -28.48 -15.42
N ARG A 436 -9.58 -28.94 -14.78
CA ARG A 436 -9.40 -28.76 -13.34
C ARG A 436 -9.14 -27.30 -13.00
N THR A 437 -9.74 -26.82 -11.92
CA THR A 437 -9.51 -25.48 -11.41
C THR A 437 -8.58 -25.52 -10.19
N ARG A 438 -7.67 -24.55 -10.11
CA ARG A 438 -6.85 -24.29 -8.91
C ARG A 438 -6.92 -22.82 -8.57
N HIS A 439 -7.06 -22.47 -7.31
CA HIS A 439 -6.97 -21.07 -6.89
C HIS A 439 -5.57 -20.74 -6.36
N ALA A 440 -5.19 -19.49 -6.53
CA ALA A 440 -4.01 -18.89 -5.95
C ALA A 440 -4.39 -17.58 -5.26
N TYR A 441 -3.74 -17.32 -4.13
CA TYR A 441 -3.85 -16.10 -3.35
C TYR A 441 -2.48 -15.45 -3.28
N TYR A 442 -2.41 -14.14 -3.45
CA TYR A 442 -1.19 -13.34 -3.28
C TYR A 442 -1.48 -12.06 -2.49
N ASP A 443 -0.58 -11.73 -1.58
CA ASP A 443 -0.37 -10.37 -1.08
C ASP A 443 0.73 -9.73 -1.93
N VAL A 444 0.49 -8.50 -2.37
CA VAL A 444 1.31 -7.80 -3.35
C VAL A 444 1.72 -6.45 -2.81
N ARG A 445 2.98 -6.05 -3.03
CA ARG A 445 3.51 -4.75 -2.66
C ARG A 445 4.47 -4.19 -3.70
N VAL A 446 4.51 -2.86 -3.86
CA VAL A 446 5.62 -2.17 -4.52
C VAL A 446 6.74 -2.02 -3.50
N ALA A 447 7.71 -2.93 -3.54
CA ALA A 447 8.78 -3.03 -2.56
C ALA A 447 9.86 -1.95 -2.71
N GLY A 448 10.00 -1.38 -3.91
CA GLY A 448 10.99 -0.34 -4.18
C GLY A 448 11.00 0.11 -5.63
N ARG A 449 11.96 0.97 -5.94
CA ARG A 449 12.25 1.46 -7.29
C ARG A 449 13.75 1.33 -7.53
N GLU A 450 14.13 0.68 -8.63
CA GLU A 450 15.52 0.34 -8.91
C GLU A 450 15.81 0.34 -10.40
N THR A 451 17.06 0.67 -10.75
CA THR A 451 17.56 0.62 -12.12
C THR A 451 17.86 -0.82 -12.51
N VAL A 452 17.20 -1.32 -13.56
CA VAL A 452 17.41 -2.66 -14.10
C VAL A 452 17.82 -2.61 -15.57
N THR A 453 18.71 -3.52 -15.97
CA THR A 453 19.14 -3.65 -17.36
C THR A 453 18.74 -5.01 -17.90
N VAL A 454 18.07 -4.99 -19.05
CA VAL A 454 17.65 -6.16 -19.83
C VAL A 454 18.09 -5.95 -21.29
N PRO A 455 17.95 -6.93 -22.20
CA PRO A 455 18.35 -6.71 -23.60
C PRO A 455 17.60 -5.56 -24.29
N ALA A 456 16.39 -5.20 -23.83
CA ALA A 456 15.66 -4.03 -24.33
C ALA A 456 16.24 -2.68 -23.89
N GLY A 457 17.24 -2.67 -23.00
CA GLY A 457 17.87 -1.47 -22.46
C GLY A 457 17.81 -1.39 -20.94
N THR A 458 18.11 -0.21 -20.42
CA THR A 458 18.07 0.10 -18.99
C THR A 458 16.81 0.87 -18.64
N PHE A 459 16.15 0.45 -17.56
CA PHE A 459 14.87 0.96 -17.09
C PHE A 459 14.99 1.35 -15.63
N ASP A 460 14.41 2.49 -15.27
CA ASP A 460 14.10 2.84 -13.90
C ASP A 460 12.73 2.24 -13.56
N ALA A 461 12.71 1.13 -12.84
CA ALA A 461 11.55 0.26 -12.70
C ALA A 461 11.10 0.11 -11.24
N PHE A 462 9.79 0.04 -11.02
CA PHE A 462 9.23 -0.38 -9.74
C PHE A 462 9.38 -1.89 -9.58
N ARG A 463 9.93 -2.32 -8.44
CA ARG A 463 9.98 -3.72 -8.03
C ARG A 463 8.73 -4.06 -7.26
N ILE A 464 7.89 -4.91 -7.84
CA ILE A 464 6.67 -5.44 -7.24
C ILE A 464 6.98 -6.84 -6.72
N GLU A 465 6.66 -7.10 -5.46
CA GLU A 465 6.78 -8.41 -4.83
C GLU A 465 5.40 -8.94 -4.51
N ALA A 466 5.11 -10.17 -4.93
CA ALA A 466 3.88 -10.88 -4.63
C ALA A 466 4.22 -12.22 -3.96
N LYS A 467 3.69 -12.43 -2.76
CA LYS A 467 3.85 -13.67 -1.99
C LYS A 467 2.50 -14.29 -1.72
N GLY A 468 2.42 -15.60 -1.82
CA GLY A 468 1.13 -16.25 -1.92
C GLY A 468 1.15 -17.73 -1.62
N ARG A 469 -0.04 -18.34 -1.69
CA ARG A 469 -0.24 -19.79 -1.62
C ARG A 469 -1.30 -20.22 -2.63
N ASN A 470 -1.31 -21.49 -3.01
CA ASN A 470 -2.39 -22.08 -3.78
C ASN A 470 -3.21 -23.11 -2.98
N SER A 471 -4.29 -23.59 -3.59
CA SER A 471 -5.20 -24.60 -3.03
C SER A 471 -4.54 -25.91 -2.59
N VAL A 472 -3.35 -26.23 -3.12
CA VAL A 472 -2.57 -27.41 -2.72
C VAL A 472 -1.48 -27.08 -1.70
N GLY A 473 -1.55 -25.93 -1.05
CA GLY A 473 -0.64 -25.47 0.00
C GLY A 473 0.80 -25.21 -0.47
N ALA A 474 1.02 -25.03 -1.77
CA ALA A 474 2.32 -24.60 -2.28
C ALA A 474 2.52 -23.11 -1.98
N GLU A 475 3.75 -22.72 -1.65
CA GLU A 475 4.15 -21.33 -1.51
C GLU A 475 4.48 -20.75 -2.89
N LEU A 476 3.97 -19.55 -3.16
CA LEU A 476 4.13 -18.86 -4.43
C LEU A 476 4.86 -17.54 -4.20
N SER A 477 5.92 -17.30 -4.96
CA SER A 477 6.62 -16.01 -5.01
C SER A 477 6.72 -15.53 -6.45
N VAL A 478 6.34 -14.29 -6.68
CA VAL A 478 6.46 -13.59 -7.96
C VAL A 478 7.12 -12.24 -7.71
N THR A 479 8.12 -11.88 -8.51
CA THR A 479 8.73 -10.55 -8.51
C THR A 479 8.62 -9.96 -9.90
N LEU A 480 8.10 -8.75 -10.02
CA LEU A 480 7.94 -8.04 -11.30
C LEU A 480 8.72 -6.73 -11.24
N TRP A 481 9.34 -6.37 -12.36
CA TRP A 481 9.85 -5.02 -12.58
C TRP A 481 9.02 -4.36 -13.64
N VAL A 482 8.43 -3.20 -13.32
CA VAL A 482 7.54 -2.47 -14.22
C VAL A 482 8.07 -1.05 -14.48
N ALA A 483 8.07 -0.65 -15.74
CA ALA A 483 8.46 0.70 -16.17
C ALA A 483 7.30 1.31 -16.98
N PRO A 484 6.19 1.68 -16.32
CA PRO A 484 4.93 2.07 -16.96
C PRO A 484 5.02 3.31 -17.87
N ASP A 485 6.07 4.12 -17.73
CA ASP A 485 6.37 5.27 -18.59
C ASP A 485 7.04 4.88 -19.92
N LYS A 486 7.58 3.66 -20.02
CA LYS A 486 8.26 3.13 -21.21
C LYS A 486 7.50 2.01 -21.87
N VAL A 487 6.92 1.11 -21.08
CA VAL A 487 6.35 -0.17 -21.53
C VAL A 487 5.13 -0.51 -20.68
N ASN A 488 4.01 -0.82 -21.33
CA ASN A 488 2.82 -1.33 -20.64
C ASN A 488 3.00 -2.83 -20.32
N GLY A 489 3.21 -3.14 -19.04
CA GLY A 489 3.45 -4.49 -18.55
C GLY A 489 4.78 -4.59 -17.79
N PHE A 490 5.30 -5.81 -17.66
CA PHE A 490 6.59 -6.04 -16.99
C PHE A 490 7.77 -5.98 -17.95
N VAL A 491 8.88 -5.45 -17.44
CA VAL A 491 10.23 -5.51 -18.01
C VAL A 491 10.92 -6.81 -17.60
N ILE A 492 10.75 -7.21 -16.34
CA ILE A 492 11.24 -8.49 -15.78
C ILE A 492 10.10 -9.16 -15.02
N HIS A 493 9.99 -10.48 -15.14
CA HIS A 493 9.08 -11.29 -14.35
C HIS A 493 9.79 -12.54 -13.85
N GLU A 494 9.97 -12.62 -12.54
CA GLU A 494 10.53 -13.77 -11.86
C GLU A 494 9.46 -14.53 -11.09
N ARG A 495 9.60 -15.85 -11.04
CA ARG A 495 8.77 -16.73 -10.23
C ARG A 495 9.63 -17.75 -9.53
N ALA A 496 9.26 -18.06 -8.30
CA ALA A 496 9.80 -19.17 -7.53
C ALA A 496 8.67 -19.76 -6.70
N HIS A 497 8.25 -20.97 -7.03
CA HIS A 497 7.19 -21.68 -6.32
C HIS A 497 7.75 -22.91 -5.63
N ARG A 498 7.35 -23.11 -4.37
CA ARG A 498 7.79 -24.21 -3.52
C ARG A 498 6.61 -25.08 -3.13
N ASN A 499 6.77 -26.40 -3.16
CA ASN A 499 5.75 -27.31 -2.69
C ASN A 499 5.66 -27.29 -1.15
N ARG A 500 4.75 -28.06 -0.55
CA ARG A 500 4.60 -28.14 0.91
C ARG A 500 5.85 -28.62 1.66
N ARG A 501 6.81 -29.25 0.97
CA ARG A 501 8.08 -29.72 1.53
C ARG A 501 9.19 -28.68 1.39
N GLY A 502 8.92 -27.52 0.81
CA GLY A 502 9.90 -26.45 0.57
C GLY A 502 10.71 -26.62 -0.72
N GLU A 503 10.46 -27.68 -1.49
CA GLU A 503 11.18 -28.00 -2.73
C GLU A 503 10.66 -27.09 -3.86
N ILE A 504 11.58 -26.49 -4.62
CA ILE A 504 11.24 -25.68 -5.79
C ILE A 504 10.70 -26.59 -6.88
N PHE A 505 9.48 -26.33 -7.36
CA PHE A 505 8.88 -27.07 -8.48
C PHE A 505 8.67 -26.20 -9.72
N GLU A 506 8.74 -24.87 -9.58
CA GLU A 506 8.70 -23.93 -10.68
C GLU A 506 9.62 -22.77 -10.33
N GLN A 507 10.56 -22.46 -11.23
CA GLN A 507 11.40 -21.28 -11.14
C GLN A 507 11.68 -20.78 -12.55
N GLY A 508 11.65 -19.47 -12.74
CA GLY A 508 11.90 -18.88 -14.05
C GLY A 508 12.03 -17.38 -13.99
N ARG A 509 12.75 -16.82 -14.96
CA ARG A 509 12.89 -15.39 -15.17
C ARG A 509 12.58 -15.06 -16.61
N ILE A 510 11.74 -14.06 -16.83
CA ILE A 510 11.36 -13.55 -18.15
C ILE A 510 11.88 -12.13 -18.25
N GLU A 511 12.54 -11.80 -19.36
CA GLU A 511 13.10 -10.48 -19.60
C GLU A 511 12.61 -9.91 -20.93
N LEU A 512 12.32 -8.62 -20.92
CA LEU A 512 12.00 -7.86 -22.12
C LEU A 512 13.26 -7.76 -23.00
N VAL A 513 13.13 -8.23 -24.23
CA VAL A 513 14.16 -8.16 -25.26
C VAL A 513 13.99 -6.90 -26.10
N ASN A 514 12.76 -6.57 -26.46
CA ASN A 514 12.46 -5.40 -27.26
C ASN A 514 10.99 -5.01 -27.06
N PHE A 515 10.72 -3.70 -27.10
CA PHE A 515 9.37 -3.15 -27.20
C PHE A 515 9.30 -2.23 -28.42
N THR A 516 8.33 -2.48 -29.29
CA THR A 516 8.05 -1.63 -30.45
C THR A 516 6.62 -1.13 -30.36
N PRO A 517 6.38 0.18 -30.16
CA PRO A 517 5.03 0.70 -30.06
C PRO A 517 4.29 0.57 -31.40
N GLY A 518 2.99 0.33 -31.33
CA GLY A 518 2.09 0.40 -32.47
C GLY A 518 1.97 1.81 -33.02
N ALA A 519 1.49 1.92 -34.27
CA ALA A 519 1.20 3.21 -34.88
C ALA A 519 0.19 4.00 -34.04
N ARG A 520 0.33 5.34 -34.04
CA ARG A 520 -0.59 6.25 -33.34
C ARG A 520 -1.94 6.33 -34.03
#